data_AF-A0A2R6EJR9-F1
#
_entry.id   AF-A0A2R6EJR9-F1
#
_cell.length_a   1.000
_cell.length_b   1.000
_cell.length_c   1.000
_cell.angle_alpha   90.00
_cell.angle_beta   90.00
_cell.angle_gamma   90.00
#
_symmetry.space_group_name_H-M   'P 1'
#
loop_
_entity.id
_entity.type
_entity.pdbx_description
1 polymer ?
#
loop_
_entity_poly.entity_id
_entity_poly.type
_entity_poly.pdbx_seq_one_letter_code
_entity_poly.pdbx_strand_id
1 'polypeptide(L)' 'MSAEETEEEGSTPAEVIEIVGKTGMHGEAMQVKCRIREGENQGRIITRNCL' A
#
# COMPACT_ATOMS: atom_id res chain seq x y z
N MET A 1 -23.29 14.69 -23.15
CA MET A 1 -22.23 15.44 -22.43
C MET A 1 -21.85 14.56 -21.27
N SER A 2 -20.63 14.03 -21.35
CA SER A 2 -20.12 12.96 -20.52
C SER A 2 -20.08 13.38 -19.06
N ALA A 3 -20.68 12.58 -18.18
CA ALA A 3 -20.46 12.70 -16.76
C ALA A 3 -19.01 12.34 -16.50
N GLU A 4 -18.27 13.29 -15.93
CA GLU A 4 -16.89 13.10 -15.49
C GLU A 4 -16.91 12.01 -14.40
N GLU A 5 -16.32 10.87 -14.70
CA GLU A 5 -16.05 9.81 -13.72
C GLU A 5 -15.07 10.40 -12.72
N THR A 6 -15.56 10.77 -11.53
CA THR A 6 -14.72 11.23 -10.42
C THR A 6 -13.69 10.14 -10.14
N GLU A 7 -12.40 10.45 -10.33
CA GLU A 7 -11.25 9.55 -10.12
C GLU A 7 -11.03 9.20 -8.63
N GLU A 8 -12.07 8.89 -7.87
CA GLU A 8 -12.01 8.51 -6.45
C GLU A 8 -11.93 6.99 -6.22
N GLU A 9 -11.70 6.20 -7.28
CA GLU A 9 -11.45 4.76 -7.20
C GLU A 9 -9.95 4.39 -7.37
N GLY A 10 -9.04 5.36 -7.20
CA GLY A 10 -7.61 5.16 -7.34
C GLY A 10 -6.95 4.65 -6.06
N SER A 11 -6.38 3.44 -6.07
CA SER A 11 -5.50 3.01 -4.98
C SER A 11 -4.24 3.86 -4.98
N THR A 12 -3.77 4.31 -3.81
CA THR A 12 -2.50 5.05 -3.77
C THR A 12 -1.33 4.12 -4.04
N PRO A 13 -0.51 4.37 -5.08
CA PRO A 13 0.64 3.53 -5.38
C PRO A 13 1.68 3.63 -4.25
N ALA A 14 2.23 2.48 -3.87
CA ALA A 14 3.27 2.37 -2.86
C ALA A 14 4.32 1.34 -3.27
N GLU A 15 5.58 1.59 -2.91
CA GLU A 15 6.71 0.72 -3.24
C GLU A 15 7.21 0.01 -1.99
N VAL A 16 7.44 -1.30 -2.09
CA VAL A 16 8.00 -2.09 -0.99
C VAL A 16 9.49 -1.78 -0.86
N ILE A 17 9.90 -1.31 0.31
CA ILE A 17 11.30 -0.98 0.61
C ILE A 17 11.97 -2.16 1.33
N GLU A 18 11.23 -2.80 2.24
CA GLU A 18 11.77 -3.83 3.13
C GLU A 18 10.70 -4.86 3.43
N ILE A 19 11.10 -6.14 3.41
CA ILE A 19 10.28 -7.25 3.89
C ILE A 19 10.68 -7.51 5.34
N VAL A 20 9.75 -7.33 6.27
CA VAL A 20 10.00 -7.51 7.71
C VAL A 20 10.02 -9.00 8.06
N GLY A 21 9.12 -9.78 7.47
CA GLY A 21 9.03 -11.23 7.69
C GLY A 21 7.61 -11.75 7.59
N LYS A 22 7.40 -13.01 7.96
CA LYS A 22 6.06 -13.61 8.05
C LYS A 22 5.40 -13.25 9.38
N THR A 23 4.12 -12.96 9.33
CA THR A 23 3.27 -12.61 10.45
C THR A 23 1.99 -13.46 10.42
N GLY A 24 1.26 -13.47 11.54
CA GLY A 24 0.12 -14.35 11.75
C GLY A 24 0.52 -15.66 12.45
N MET A 25 -0.40 -16.22 13.22
CA MET A 25 -0.13 -17.42 14.05
C MET A 25 0.23 -18.65 13.21
N HIS A 26 -0.23 -18.71 11.96
CA HIS A 26 0.07 -19.78 11.02
C HIS A 26 1.07 -19.32 9.92
N GLY A 27 1.60 -18.09 10.02
CA GLY A 27 2.48 -17.51 9.02
C GLY A 27 1.76 -17.16 7.71
N GLU A 28 0.47 -16.85 7.80
CA GLU A 28 -0.41 -16.64 6.65
C GLU A 28 -0.09 -15.38 5.84
N ALA A 29 0.49 -14.34 6.44
CA ALA A 29 0.76 -13.07 5.78
C ALA A 29 2.22 -12.67 5.90
N MET A 30 2.71 -11.87 4.95
CA MET A 30 4.04 -11.27 5.01
C MET A 30 3.91 -9.79 5.37
N GLN A 31 4.60 -9.38 6.43
CA GLN A 31 4.66 -7.99 6.87
C GLN A 31 5.73 -7.27 6.06
N VAL A 32 5.34 -6.22 5.35
CA VAL A 32 6.21 -5.41 4.49
C VAL A 32 6.12 -3.94 4.85
N LYS A 33 7.25 -3.23 4.74
CA LYS A 33 7.26 -1.77 4.78
C LYS A 33 7.19 -1.24 3.36
N CYS A 34 6.20 -0.41 3.10
CA CYS A 34 6.05 0.27 1.82
C CYS A 34 6.11 1.80 1.98
N ARG A 35 6.70 2.46 0.98
CA ARG A 35 6.73 3.92 0.84
C ARG A 35 5.67 4.34 -0.14
N ILE A 36 4.83 5.28 0.28
CA ILE A 36 3.79 5.86 -0.57
C ILE A 36 4.44 6.73 -1.66
N ARG A 37 4.05 6.54 -2.92
CA ARG A 37 4.65 7.22 -4.09
C ARG A 37 3.90 8.50 -4.48
N GLU A 38 2.61 8.58 -4.20
CA GLU A 38 1.73 9.67 -4.66
C GLU A 38 0.71 10.09 -3.59
N GLY A 39 0.08 11.24 -3.77
CA GLY A 39 -0.93 11.79 -2.86
C GLY A 39 -0.36 12.50 -1.63
N GLU A 40 -1.25 12.86 -0.71
CA GLU A 40 -0.93 13.65 0.50
C GLU A 40 0.15 13.01 1.38
N ASN A 41 0.24 11.68 1.38
CA ASN A 41 1.18 10.92 2.20
C ASN A 41 2.48 10.52 1.45
N GLN A 42 2.80 11.17 0.32
CA GLN A 42 3.99 10.86 -0.46
C GLN A 42 5.28 10.84 0.41
N GLY A 43 6.08 9.79 0.25
CA GLY A 43 7.34 9.60 0.99
C GLY A 43 7.19 8.96 2.37
N ARG A 44 5.97 8.87 2.91
CA ARG A 44 5.69 8.21 4.19
C ARG A 44 5.93 6.71 4.08
N ILE A 45 6.58 6.13 5.09
CA ILE A 45 6.78 4.69 5.22
C ILE A 45 5.71 4.13 6.15
N ILE A 46 4.92 3.20 5.65
CA ILE A 46 3.90 2.48 6.40
C ILE A 46 4.20 0.99 6.39
N THR A 47 3.65 0.25 7.35
CA THR A 47 3.76 -1.21 7.39
C THR A 47 2.43 -1.81 6.97
N ARG A 48 2.45 -2.75 6.04
CA ARG A 48 1.26 -3.45 5.52
C ARG A 48 1.51 -4.95 5.48
N ASN A 49 0.43 -5.70 5.60
CA ASN A 49 0.44 -7.14 5.39
C ASN A 49 0.11 -7.39 3.91
N CYS A 50 0.95 -8.17 3.23
CA CYS A 50 0.68 -8.72 1.91
C CYS A 50 0.47 -10.25 2.01
N LEU A 51 -0.41 -10.76 1.16
CA LEU A 51 -0.71 -12.19 0.99
C LEU A 51 -0.19 -12.63 -0.37
#